data_AF-A0A6G3MKD3-F1
#
_entry.id   AF-A0A6G3MKD3-F1
#
_cell.length_a   1.000
_cell.length_b   1.000
_cell.length_c   1.000
_cell.angle_alpha   90.00
_cell.angle_beta   90.00
_cell.angle_gamma   90.00
#
_symmetry.space_group_name_H-M   'P 1'
#
loop_
_entity.id
_entity.type
_entity.pdbx_description
1 polymer ?
#
loop_
_entity_poly.entity_id
_entity_poly.type
_entity_poly.pdbx_seq_one_letter_code
_entity_poly.pdbx_strand_id
1 'polypeptide(L)'
;FRLLAHRPLYRCAILMLQREFANRLTAKPGDKCFCRLSINSQMLARIENILKVGRNNFKPPPKVDSNVVRIEPRHPPFNIDYSEWDGLTRVCFVRKNKTLSAAFRFYYLIMY
;
A
#
# COMPACT_ATOMS: atom_id res chain seq x y z
N PHE A 1 -1.58 6.04 -4.71
CA PHE A 1 -2.53 6.53 -3.68
C PHE A 1 -2.13 7.95 -3.31
N ARG A 2 -2.72 8.98 -3.94
CA ARG A 2 -2.21 10.37 -3.93
C ARG A 2 -2.30 11.06 -2.57
N LEU A 3 -3.20 10.62 -1.70
CA LEU A 3 -3.40 11.21 -0.37
C LEU A 3 -2.10 11.29 0.44
N LEU A 4 -1.22 10.28 0.36
CA LEU A 4 0.05 10.26 1.11
C LEU A 4 1.10 11.27 0.59
N ALA A 5 0.95 11.73 -0.66
CA ALA A 5 1.81 12.75 -1.24
C ALA A 5 1.34 14.17 -0.92
N HIS A 6 0.15 14.35 -0.32
CA HIS A 6 -0.39 15.66 -0.01
C HIS A 6 0.51 16.42 0.97
N ARG A 7 0.67 17.72 0.73
CA ARG A 7 1.32 18.67 1.62
C ARG A 7 0.40 19.91 1.74
N PRO A 8 0.28 20.53 2.93
CA PRO A 8 0.85 20.12 4.22
C PRO A 8 0.33 18.77 4.72
N LEU A 9 1.03 18.15 5.70
CA LEU A 9 0.60 16.85 6.24
C LEU A 9 -0.70 17.02 7.04
N TYR A 10 -1.66 16.13 6.79
CA TYR A 10 -2.87 16.02 7.61
C TYR A 10 -2.60 15.16 8.85
N ARG A 11 -3.38 15.38 9.91
CA ARG A 11 -3.25 14.59 11.17
C ARG A 11 -3.62 13.13 10.97
N CYS A 12 -4.80 12.88 10.39
CA CYS A 12 -5.36 11.55 10.21
C CYS A 12 -6.44 11.58 9.12
N ALA A 13 -6.56 10.50 8.36
CA ALA A 13 -7.67 10.26 7.44
C ALA A 13 -8.38 8.96 7.81
N ILE A 14 -9.71 9.00 7.82
CA ILE A 14 -10.58 7.83 8.04
C ILE A 14 -11.29 7.56 6.72
N LEU A 15 -10.93 6.46 6.06
CA LEU A 15 -11.38 6.16 4.70
C LEU A 15 -12.12 4.84 4.65
N MET A 16 -13.27 4.81 3.98
CA MET A 16 -13.93 3.58 3.62
C MET A 16 -13.42 3.12 2.24
N LEU A 17 -12.90 1.90 2.18
CA LEU A 17 -12.28 1.34 0.98
C LEU A 17 -12.82 -0.08 0.75
N GLN A 18 -12.81 -0.53 -0.51
CA GLN A 18 -13.12 -1.92 -0.83
C GLN A 18 -12.18 -2.85 -0.04
N ARG A 19 -12.73 -3.96 0.47
CA ARG A 19 -12.02 -4.85 1.40
C ARG A 19 -10.67 -5.32 0.86
N GLU A 20 -10.59 -5.69 -0.41
CA GLU A 20 -9.32 -6.15 -0.99
C GLU A 20 -8.24 -5.06 -0.97
N PHE A 21 -8.62 -3.83 -1.32
CA PHE A 21 -7.69 -2.70 -1.33
C PHE A 21 -7.23 -2.35 0.09
N ALA A 22 -8.15 -2.32 1.06
CA ALA A 22 -7.84 -2.14 2.46
C ALA A 22 -6.88 -3.23 3.00
N ASN A 23 -7.16 -4.50 2.66
CA ASN A 23 -6.31 -5.62 3.04
C ASN A 23 -4.90 -5.50 2.46
N ARG A 24 -4.75 -5.05 1.21
CA ARG A 24 -3.43 -4.79 0.61
C ARG A 24 -2.70 -3.65 1.32
N LEU A 25 -3.39 -2.56 1.68
CA LEU A 25 -2.76 -1.44 2.40
C LEU A 25 -2.22 -1.85 3.78
N THR A 26 -2.94 -2.71 4.50
CA THR A 26 -2.59 -3.13 5.87
C THR A 26 -1.82 -4.45 5.95
N ALA A 27 -1.57 -5.11 4.81
CA ALA A 27 -0.86 -6.39 4.78
C ALA A 27 0.55 -6.27 5.34
N LYS A 28 0.99 -7.25 6.12
CA LYS A 28 2.34 -7.36 6.68
C LYS A 28 3.24 -8.23 5.78
N PRO A 29 4.57 -8.12 5.88
CA PRO A 29 5.47 -9.05 5.20
C PRO A 29 5.10 -10.51 5.49
N GLY A 30 5.05 -11.34 4.45
CA GLY A 30 4.60 -12.74 4.53
C GLY A 30 3.12 -12.94 4.23
N ASP A 31 2.27 -11.92 4.38
CA ASP A 31 0.86 -12.03 4.03
C ASP A 31 0.66 -12.23 2.52
N LYS A 32 -0.33 -13.05 2.15
CA LYS A 32 -0.67 -13.30 0.73
C LYS A 32 -0.93 -12.00 -0.05
N CYS A 33 -1.57 -11.03 0.60
CA CYS A 33 -1.92 -9.73 0.02
C CYS A 33 -0.78 -8.69 0.07
N PHE A 34 0.36 -9.00 0.69
CA PHE A 34 1.50 -8.08 0.76
C PHE A 34 2.03 -7.78 -0.65
N CYS A 35 2.15 -6.51 -0.99
CA CYS A 35 2.59 -6.07 -2.31
C CYS A 35 3.25 -4.68 -2.23
N ARG A 36 3.66 -4.15 -3.38
CA ARG A 36 4.27 -2.81 -3.47
C ARG A 36 3.38 -1.70 -2.88
N LEU A 37 2.05 -1.82 -3.00
CA LEU A 37 1.13 -0.88 -2.37
C LEU A 37 1.27 -0.90 -0.84
N SER A 38 1.40 -2.08 -0.24
CA SER A 38 1.58 -2.25 1.21
C SER A 38 2.82 -1.51 1.68
N ILE A 39 3.98 -1.83 1.09
CA ILE A 39 5.26 -1.30 1.56
C ILE A 39 5.39 0.21 1.33
N ASN A 40 4.95 0.73 0.17
CA ASN A 40 5.04 2.16 -0.13
C ASN A 40 4.09 2.98 0.73
N SER A 41 2.89 2.48 1.00
CA SER A 41 1.93 3.19 1.84
C SER A 41 2.34 3.18 3.32
N GLN A 42 2.89 2.07 3.81
CA GLN A 42 3.35 1.93 5.20
C GLN A 42 4.66 2.66 5.50
N MET A 43 5.49 2.90 4.47
CA MET A 43 6.65 3.79 4.56
C MET A 43 6.22 5.22 4.87
N LEU A 44 5.15 5.71 4.25
CA LEU A 44 4.70 7.10 4.40
C LEU A 44 3.73 7.30 5.57
N ALA A 45 3.03 6.26 6.02
CA ALA A 45 1.99 6.36 7.03
C ALA A 45 1.85 5.10 7.91
N ARG A 46 1.31 5.29 9.12
CA ARG A 46 0.69 4.21 9.89
C ARG A 46 -0.71 3.96 9.34
N ILE A 47 -1.03 2.71 9.01
CA ILE A 47 -2.29 2.34 8.36
C ILE A 47 -2.92 1.16 9.10
N GLU A 48 -4.18 1.31 9.52
CA GLU A 48 -4.87 0.31 10.35
C GLU A 48 -6.31 0.10 9.88
N ASN A 49 -6.76 -1.16 9.85
CA ASN A 49 -8.19 -1.46 9.69
C ASN A 49 -8.90 -1.20 11.02
N ILE A 50 -9.93 -0.36 11.01
CA ILE A 50 -10.71 0.00 12.19
C ILE A 50 -11.97 -0.86 12.28
N LEU A 51 -12.68 -1.04 11.16
CA LEU A 51 -13.92 -1.80 11.13
C LEU A 51 -14.21 -2.41 9.75
N LYS A 52 -14.97 -3.50 9.73
CA LYS A 52 -15.50 -4.13 8.52
C LYS A 52 -16.92 -3.64 8.27
N VAL A 53 -17.25 -3.28 7.04
CA VAL A 53 -18.58 -2.85 6.62
C VAL A 53 -19.11 -3.82 5.58
N GLY A 54 -20.17 -4.56 5.92
CA GLY A 54 -20.85 -5.44 4.97
C GLY A 54 -21.58 -4.64 3.89
N ARG A 55 -21.64 -5.15 2.65
CA ARG A 55 -22.32 -4.50 1.51
C ARG A 55 -23.79 -4.11 1.77
N ASN A 56 -24.46 -4.82 2.68
CA ASN A 56 -25.87 -4.57 3.03
C ASN A 56 -26.07 -3.24 3.80
N ASN A 57 -24.99 -2.58 4.22
CA ASN A 57 -25.03 -1.26 4.86
C ASN A 57 -25.06 -0.09 3.84
N PHE A 58 -25.14 -0.39 2.53
CA PHE A 58 -25.15 0.62 1.47
C PHE A 58 -26.46 0.55 0.67
N LYS A 59 -26.84 1.69 0.06
CA LYS A 59 -27.97 1.79 -0.86
C LYS A 59 -27.55 2.59 -2.11
N PRO A 60 -27.48 1.98 -3.31
CA PRO A 60 -27.62 0.55 -3.57
C PRO A 60 -26.42 -0.27 -3.02
N PRO A 61 -26.58 -1.58 -2.74
CA PRO A 61 -25.49 -2.42 -2.26
C PRO A 61 -24.37 -2.57 -3.31
N PRO A 62 -23.09 -2.39 -2.94
CA PRO A 62 -21.96 -2.72 -3.82
C PRO A 62 -21.80 -4.24 -3.98
N LYS A 63 -21.04 -4.65 -5.00
CA LYS A 63 -20.73 -6.07 -5.27
C LYS A 63 -19.80 -6.71 -4.24
N VAL A 64 -19.05 -5.89 -3.51
CA VAL A 64 -18.04 -6.31 -2.54
C VAL A 64 -18.23 -5.55 -1.24
N ASP A 65 -17.77 -6.16 -0.16
CA ASP A 65 -17.77 -5.49 1.13
C ASP A 65 -16.62 -4.48 1.24
N SER A 66 -16.68 -3.64 2.28
CA SER A 66 -15.71 -2.59 2.55
C SER A 66 -15.06 -2.74 3.93
N ASN A 67 -13.96 -2.03 4.14
CA ASN A 67 -13.37 -1.79 5.44
C ASN A 67 -13.18 -0.27 5.63
N VAL A 68 -13.24 0.19 6.88
CA VAL A 68 -12.78 1.54 7.25
C VAL A 68 -11.35 1.44 7.74
N VAL A 69 -10.50 2.31 7.20
CA VAL A 69 -9.05 2.34 7.45
C VAL A 69 -8.67 3.70 8.03
N ARG A 70 -7.84 3.70 9.08
CA ARG A 70 -7.14 4.86 9.63
C ARG A 70 -5.81 5.03 8.92
N ILE A 71 -5.49 6.23 8.47
CA ILE A 71 -4.21 6.57 7.85
C ILE A 71 -3.63 7.79 8.55
N GLU A 72 -2.43 7.65 9.10
CA GLU A 72 -1.70 8.73 9.79
C GLU A 72 -0.32 8.89 9.16
N PRO A 73 -0.05 10.01 8.46
CA PRO A 73 1.26 10.28 7.92
C PRO A 73 2.33 10.24 9.00
N ARG A 74 3.47 9.61 8.70
CA ARG A 74 4.60 9.61 9.62
C ARG A 74 5.24 11.00 9.65
N HIS A 75 5.52 11.48 10.85
CA HIS A 75 6.26 12.72 11.09
C HIS A 75 7.32 12.51 12.19
N PRO A 76 8.59 12.83 11.93
CA PRO A 76 9.14 13.26 10.63
C PRO A 76 9.04 12.14 9.58
N PRO A 77 9.04 12.48 8.28
CA PRO A 77 9.15 11.47 7.22
C PRO A 77 10.52 10.77 7.31
N PHE A 78 10.63 9.57 6.74
CA PHE A 78 11.92 8.93 6.57
C PHE A 78 12.83 9.80 5.67
N ASN A 79 14.11 9.89 6.03
CA ASN A 79 15.12 10.55 5.22
C ASN A 79 15.61 9.62 4.09
N ILE A 80 14.69 9.28 3.18
CA ILE A 80 14.94 8.42 2.02
C ILE A 80 14.31 9.11 0.81
N ASP A 81 15.04 9.17 -0.31
CA ASP A 81 14.48 9.64 -1.57
C ASP A 81 13.35 8.69 -2.03
N TYR A 82 12.14 9.23 -2.16
CA TYR A 82 10.98 8.44 -2.55
C TYR A 82 11.08 7.87 -3.97
N SER A 83 11.78 8.55 -4.88
CA SER A 83 12.00 8.07 -6.25
C SER A 83 12.92 6.84 -6.26
N GLU A 84 14.00 6.86 -5.49
CA GLU A 84 14.90 5.71 -5.34
C GLU A 84 14.17 4.52 -4.70
N TRP A 85 13.40 4.80 -3.64
CA TRP A 85 12.58 3.80 -2.97
C TRP A 85 11.53 3.18 -3.91
N ASP A 86 10.79 4.00 -4.67
CA ASP A 86 9.79 3.49 -5.62
C ASP A 86 10.45 2.69 -6.76
N GLY A 87 11.63 3.13 -7.23
CA GLY A 87 12.43 2.40 -8.21
C GLY A 87 12.82 1.01 -7.73
N LEU A 88 13.41 0.92 -6.53
CA LEU A 88 13.80 -0.35 -5.91
C LEU A 88 12.59 -1.28 -5.72
N THR A 89 11.53 -0.77 -5.09
CA THR A 89 10.33 -1.58 -4.82
C THR A 89 9.62 -1.99 -6.11
N ARG A 90 9.69 -1.20 -7.18
CA ARG A 90 9.18 -1.58 -8.50
C ARG A 90 9.90 -2.81 -9.03
N VAL A 91 11.23 -2.89 -8.94
CA VAL A 91 12.02 -4.06 -9.37
C VAL A 91 11.70 -5.28 -8.51
N CYS A 92 11.72 -5.13 -7.18
CA CYS A 92 11.57 -6.27 -6.27
C CYS A 92 10.18 -6.92 -6.32
N PHE A 93 9.12 -6.15 -6.59
CA PHE A 93 7.75 -6.65 -6.50
C PHE A 93 7.14 -7.14 -7.83
N VAL A 94 7.86 -7.07 -8.97
CA VAL A 94 7.39 -7.67 -10.24
C VAL A 94 7.14 -9.17 -10.06
N ARG A 95 8.09 -9.87 -9.43
CA ARG A 95 8.00 -11.30 -9.11
C ARG A 95 8.28 -11.51 -7.63
N LYS A 96 7.38 -11.00 -6.76
CA LYS A 96 7.56 -10.99 -5.29
C LYS A 96 7.85 -12.36 -4.64
N ASN A 97 7.56 -13.47 -5.32
CA ASN A 97 7.81 -14.83 -4.84
C ASN A 97 9.13 -15.43 -5.37
N LYS A 98 10.01 -14.61 -5.95
CA LYS A 98 11.35 -15.00 -6.42
C LYS A 98 12.40 -14.27 -5.58
N THR A 99 13.62 -14.80 -5.61
CA THR A 99 14.76 -14.19 -4.91
C THR A 99 15.08 -12.81 -5.50
N LEU A 100 15.66 -11.93 -4.69
CA LEU A 100 16.08 -10.60 -5.14
C LEU A 100 17.08 -10.68 -6.30
N SER A 101 18.04 -11.61 -6.22
CA SER A 101 18.99 -11.86 -7.31
C SER A 101 18.30 -12.11 -8.66
N ALA A 102 17.23 -12.93 -8.67
CA ALA A 102 16.45 -13.17 -9.88
C ALA A 102 15.70 -11.92 -10.37
N ALA A 103 15.22 -11.06 -9.46
CA ALA A 103 14.56 -9.81 -9.81
C ALA A 103 15.52 -8.83 -10.51
N PHE A 104 16.73 -8.66 -9.97
CA PHE A 104 17.73 -7.79 -10.58
C PHE A 104 18.25 -8.34 -11.92
N ARG A 105 18.48 -9.66 -12.04
CA ARG A 105 18.89 -10.27 -13.32
C ARG A 105 17.87 -10.03 -14.43
N PHE A 106 16.58 -10.14 -14.11
CA PHE A 106 15.48 -9.89 -15.05
C PHE A 106 15.41 -8.42 -15.48
N TYR A 107 15.68 -7.48 -14.56
CA TYR A 107 15.68 -6.05 -14.87
C TYR A 107 16.77 -5.69 -15.88
N TYR A 108 17.99 -6.23 -15.72
CA TYR A 108 19.08 -6.05 -16.70
C TYR A 108 18.71 -6.59 -18.09
N LEU A 109 17.99 -7.71 -18.19
CA LEU A 109 17.57 -8.30 -19.48
C LEU A 109 16.48 -7.53 -20.23
N ILE A 110 15.80 -6.57 -19.59
CA ILE A 110 14.73 -5.77 -20.22
C ILE A 110 15.26 -4.41 -20.68
N MET A 111 16.32 -3.92 -20.04
CA MET A 111 16.90 -2.61 -20.35
C MET A 111 17.99 -2.64 -21.43
N TYR A 112 18.47 -3.83 -21.78
CA TYR A 112 19.42 -4.13 -22.85
C TYR A 112 18.84 -5.24 -23.72
#